data_AF-A0A1F7ZRZ2-F1
#
_entry.id   AF-A0A1F7ZRZ2-F1
#
_cell.length_a   1.000
_cell.length_b   1.000
_cell.length_c   1.000
_cell.angle_alpha   90.00
_cell.angle_beta   90.00
_cell.angle_gamma   90.00
#
_symmetry.space_group_name_H-M   'P 1'
#
loop_
_entity.id
_entity.type
_entity.pdbx_description
1 polymer ?
#
loop_
_entity_poly.entity_id
_entity_poly.type
_entity_poly.pdbx_seq_one_letter_code
_entity_poly.pdbx_strand_id
1 'polypeptide(L)'
;MHLSLRLVSLALCIAPLASAGNNSTPLVQACTGYSFPRVACMYRYASKMPLDFYRKASTDMSSVDTYTSTEVPNDDSFQQVGKATFLVWDQQRGSEILGSDPVYDIMFTVSTGGHEAPVYVPDTNEVWFSELGTGELHQKVISLDGDSPTLSTILTDPPMYAPSGARYRNGKIYFSVGGGNSTLEGGPYHPGIYSVDPKTRKSTIEVNNYFGWYFNQANDMDIDQHGRIWFSDPFLARNFGTSTVAPQVQASVYRYDPETGEVKVVDDTLHCPNGVAFSPDYKTLYLTDTDAGVTMIDPKVPLNEVPSLQYNSTNRRTVYAFDVSEDGSYLKNRRPIYTAKDFVPDGLKVASNGYVITGAGHGVDILDTTGTPLVSIQTNFTAVNTVFGGKNLDELWIVGHGAVARAKLNLTGPALQ
;
A
#
# COMPACT_ATOMS: atom_id res chain seq x y z
N MET A 1 70.27 -54.09 0.78
CA MET A 1 70.01 -53.19 -0.37
C MET A 1 68.96 -52.17 0.07
N HIS A 2 69.39 -50.93 0.34
CA HIS A 2 68.49 -49.83 0.67
C HIS A 2 67.90 -49.24 -0.61
N LEU A 3 66.57 -49.21 -0.71
CA LEU A 3 65.83 -48.54 -1.77
C LEU A 3 65.47 -47.13 -1.27
N SER A 4 66.06 -46.11 -1.89
CA SER A 4 65.83 -44.70 -1.58
C SER A 4 64.64 -44.19 -2.41
N LEU A 5 63.54 -43.81 -1.76
CA LEU A 5 62.40 -43.12 -2.37
C LEU A 5 62.80 -41.66 -2.66
N ARG A 6 62.81 -41.25 -3.93
CA ARG A 6 62.86 -39.83 -4.30
C ARG A 6 61.43 -39.31 -4.48
N LEU A 7 60.99 -38.44 -3.57
CA LEU A 7 59.81 -37.60 -3.79
C LEU A 7 60.15 -36.51 -4.81
N VAL A 8 59.41 -36.46 -5.91
CA VAL A 8 59.42 -35.33 -6.85
C VAL A 8 58.36 -34.33 -6.35
N SER A 9 58.80 -33.20 -5.84
CA SER A 9 57.92 -32.07 -5.49
C SER A 9 57.65 -31.26 -6.75
N LEU A 10 56.42 -31.33 -7.26
CA LEU A 10 55.96 -30.49 -8.36
C LEU A 10 55.49 -29.16 -7.75
N ALA A 11 56.34 -28.13 -7.80
CA ALA A 11 55.94 -26.78 -7.41
C ALA A 11 55.02 -26.20 -8.49
N LEU A 12 53.71 -26.20 -8.24
CA LEU A 12 52.74 -25.46 -9.04
C LEU A 12 52.88 -23.97 -8.68
N CYS A 13 53.53 -23.19 -9.55
CA CYS A 13 53.48 -21.73 -9.46
C CYS A 13 52.06 -21.26 -9.78
N ILE A 14 51.24 -21.06 -8.74
CA ILE A 14 49.99 -20.31 -8.85
C ILE A 14 50.39 -18.83 -8.90
N ALA A 15 50.48 -18.26 -10.10
CA ALA A 15 50.48 -16.81 -10.23
C ALA A 15 49.13 -16.31 -9.71
N PRO A 16 49.08 -15.31 -8.81
CA PRO A 16 47.82 -14.67 -8.48
C PRO A 16 47.29 -14.05 -9.77
N LEU A 17 46.11 -14.48 -10.21
CA LEU A 17 45.31 -13.71 -11.14
C LEU A 17 45.16 -12.34 -10.48
N ALA A 18 45.80 -11.32 -11.07
CA ALA A 18 45.49 -9.95 -10.74
C ALA A 18 43.97 -9.81 -10.87
N SER A 19 43.29 -9.46 -9.78
CA SER A 19 41.89 -9.07 -9.87
C SER A 19 41.85 -7.94 -10.89
N ALA A 20 41.20 -8.19 -12.02
CA ALA A 20 40.79 -7.10 -12.88
C ALA A 20 39.96 -6.19 -11.96
N GLY A 21 40.47 -5.01 -11.64
CA GLY A 21 39.73 -4.02 -10.88
C GLY A 21 38.38 -3.87 -11.56
N ASN A 22 37.32 -4.34 -10.90
CA ASN A 22 36.01 -4.40 -11.49
C ASN A 22 35.53 -2.94 -11.57
N ASN A 23 35.77 -2.32 -12.73
CA ASN A 23 35.41 -0.93 -13.01
C ASN A 23 33.90 -0.83 -13.26
N SER A 24 33.10 -1.54 -12.47
CA SER A 24 31.65 -1.57 -12.55
C SER A 24 31.09 -0.29 -11.95
N THR A 25 30.21 0.37 -12.67
CA THR A 25 29.46 1.51 -12.18
C THR A 25 28.66 1.09 -10.94
N PRO A 26 28.78 1.79 -9.79
CA PRO A 26 28.05 1.43 -8.56
C PRO A 26 26.54 1.42 -8.78
N LEU A 27 25.86 0.42 -8.23
CA LEU A 27 24.40 0.27 -8.28
C LEU A 27 23.67 1.42 -7.59
N VAL A 28 24.26 2.00 -6.55
CA VAL A 28 23.69 3.12 -5.78
C VAL A 28 24.63 4.31 -5.81
N GLN A 29 24.09 5.47 -6.16
CA GLN A 29 24.86 6.68 -6.44
C GLN A 29 24.29 7.89 -5.70
N ALA A 30 25.10 8.93 -5.56
CA ALA A 30 24.60 10.23 -5.11
C ALA A 30 23.65 10.82 -6.15
N CYS A 31 22.46 11.23 -5.72
CA CYS A 31 21.58 12.03 -6.57
C CYS A 31 22.06 13.48 -6.63
N THR A 32 22.21 14.01 -7.83
CA THR A 32 22.61 15.42 -8.03
C THR A 32 21.65 16.35 -7.29
N GLY A 33 22.19 17.26 -6.47
CA GLY A 33 21.42 18.24 -5.71
C GLY A 33 20.93 17.78 -4.34
N TYR A 34 21.19 16.53 -3.93
CA TYR A 34 20.71 16.00 -2.65
C TYR A 34 21.83 15.42 -1.79
N SER A 35 21.56 15.33 -0.48
CA SER A 35 22.47 14.71 0.48
C SER A 35 22.45 13.18 0.35
N PHE A 36 23.62 12.58 0.11
CA PHE A 36 23.82 11.14 0.06
C PHE A 36 24.25 10.60 1.45
N PRO A 37 23.72 9.45 1.93
CA PRO A 37 22.80 8.54 1.25
C PRO A 37 21.31 8.81 1.48
N ARG A 38 20.93 9.90 2.19
CA ARG A 38 19.51 10.21 2.49
C ARG A 38 18.64 10.16 1.23
N VAL A 39 19.11 10.74 0.12
CA VAL A 39 18.55 10.54 -1.22
C VAL A 39 19.59 9.79 -2.05
N ALA A 40 19.22 8.61 -2.54
CA ALA A 40 20.12 7.72 -3.27
C ALA A 40 19.54 7.33 -4.63
N CYS A 41 20.36 7.44 -5.67
CA CYS A 41 19.96 7.17 -7.05
C CYS A 41 20.33 5.74 -7.44
N MET A 42 19.36 5.00 -7.97
CA MET A 42 19.52 3.62 -8.39
C MET A 42 20.01 3.59 -9.84
N TYR A 43 21.28 3.23 -10.05
CA TYR A 43 21.86 3.18 -11.38
C TYR A 43 21.14 2.13 -12.24
N ARG A 44 20.48 2.59 -13.31
CA ARG A 44 19.70 1.74 -14.23
C ARG A 44 18.79 0.76 -13.47
N TYR A 45 18.07 1.27 -12.48
CA TYR A 45 17.12 0.52 -11.65
C TYR A 45 17.75 -0.69 -10.91
N ALA A 46 19.08 -0.72 -10.79
CA ALA A 46 19.84 -1.88 -10.36
C ALA A 46 19.45 -3.19 -11.07
N SER A 47 18.98 -3.11 -12.32
CA SER A 47 18.49 -4.30 -13.05
C SER A 47 19.61 -5.25 -13.49
N LYS A 48 20.87 -4.81 -13.41
CA LYS A 48 22.05 -5.63 -13.69
C LYS A 48 22.97 -5.64 -12.47
N MET A 49 22.72 -6.58 -11.56
CA MET A 49 23.57 -6.81 -10.39
C MET A 49 24.77 -7.73 -10.73
N PRO A 50 25.87 -7.68 -9.94
CA PRO A 50 26.95 -8.67 -9.97
C PRO A 50 26.42 -10.12 -9.81
N LEU A 51 27.10 -11.11 -10.40
CA LEU A 51 26.61 -12.51 -10.48
C LEU A 51 26.33 -13.17 -9.12
N ASP A 52 27.00 -12.73 -8.07
CA ASP A 52 26.93 -13.25 -6.71
C ASP A 52 25.89 -12.56 -5.83
N PHE A 53 25.06 -11.69 -6.40
CA PHE A 53 23.93 -11.11 -5.68
C PHE A 53 22.94 -12.19 -5.24
N TYR A 54 22.31 -11.98 -4.09
CA TYR A 54 21.32 -12.90 -3.57
C TYR A 54 20.29 -12.18 -2.69
N ARG A 55 19.02 -12.52 -2.86
CA ARG A 55 17.94 -12.12 -1.95
C ARG A 55 17.16 -13.36 -1.57
N LYS A 56 17.15 -13.69 -0.28
CA LYS A 56 16.35 -14.81 0.23
C LYS A 56 14.88 -14.44 0.19
N ALA A 57 14.07 -15.19 -0.55
CA ALA A 57 12.63 -15.07 -0.47
C ALA A 57 12.14 -15.51 0.91
N SER A 58 11.33 -14.67 1.55
CA SER A 58 10.64 -15.04 2.79
C SER A 58 9.30 -15.71 2.47
N THR A 59 8.88 -16.62 3.35
CA THR A 59 7.52 -17.15 3.42
C THR A 59 6.88 -16.87 4.78
N ASP A 60 7.54 -16.03 5.59
CA ASP A 60 7.15 -15.72 6.96
C ASP A 60 6.59 -14.30 7.03
N MET A 61 5.32 -14.19 7.42
CA MET A 61 4.62 -12.92 7.57
C MET A 61 5.25 -12.01 8.63
N SER A 62 5.95 -12.58 9.61
CA SER A 62 6.64 -11.81 10.65
C SER A 62 7.99 -11.23 10.20
N SER A 63 8.51 -11.71 9.06
CA SER A 63 9.80 -11.29 8.50
C SER A 63 9.71 -11.27 6.97
N VAL A 64 8.84 -10.41 6.45
CA VAL A 64 8.69 -10.22 5.01
C VAL A 64 9.99 -9.73 4.39
N ASP A 65 10.29 -10.17 3.18
CA ASP A 65 11.54 -9.81 2.52
C ASP A 65 11.52 -8.33 2.10
N THR A 66 12.64 -7.65 2.28
CA THR A 66 12.82 -6.23 1.95
C THR A 66 13.90 -6.04 0.89
N TYR A 67 13.80 -4.99 0.09
CA TYR A 67 14.77 -4.73 -0.98
C TYR A 67 16.16 -4.50 -0.40
N THR A 68 16.21 -3.91 0.79
CA THR A 68 17.40 -3.72 1.62
C THR A 68 18.08 -5.03 2.05
N SER A 69 17.40 -6.18 2.04
CA SER A 69 17.99 -7.48 2.38
C SER A 69 18.72 -8.15 1.21
N THR A 70 18.74 -7.52 0.04
CA THR A 70 19.53 -8.03 -1.10
C THR A 70 21.02 -7.89 -0.78
N GLU A 71 21.72 -9.01 -0.74
CA GLU A 71 23.16 -9.07 -0.59
C GLU A 71 23.81 -8.87 -1.96
N VAL A 72 24.75 -7.92 -2.05
CA VAL A 72 25.53 -7.66 -3.27
C VAL A 72 27.02 -7.57 -2.91
N PRO A 73 27.71 -8.71 -2.68
CA PRO A 73 29.04 -8.71 -2.07
C PRO A 73 30.11 -7.99 -2.90
N ASN A 74 29.95 -7.94 -4.23
CA ASN A 74 30.86 -7.25 -5.14
C ASN A 74 30.45 -5.80 -5.47
N ASP A 75 29.50 -5.20 -4.74
CA ASP A 75 29.16 -3.77 -4.85
C ASP A 75 28.71 -3.20 -3.49
N ASP A 76 29.67 -2.66 -2.73
CA ASP A 76 29.43 -2.04 -1.42
C ASP A 76 28.47 -0.85 -1.46
N SER A 77 28.24 -0.24 -2.63
CA SER A 77 27.27 0.86 -2.73
C SER A 77 25.85 0.41 -2.41
N PHE A 78 25.53 -0.87 -2.59
CA PHE A 78 24.20 -1.39 -2.31
C PHE A 78 23.81 -1.29 -0.82
N GLN A 79 24.78 -1.28 0.10
CA GLN A 79 24.52 -1.07 1.53
C GLN A 79 23.88 0.30 1.83
N GLN A 80 23.95 1.25 0.90
CA GLN A 80 23.36 2.58 1.05
C GLN A 80 21.85 2.58 0.87
N VAL A 81 21.26 1.54 0.24
CA VAL A 81 19.79 1.38 0.15
C VAL A 81 19.17 1.42 1.55
N GLY A 82 19.71 0.66 2.51
CA GLY A 82 19.21 0.63 3.89
C GLY A 82 19.40 1.92 4.70
N LYS A 83 20.14 2.90 4.17
CA LYS A 83 20.39 4.21 4.82
C LYS A 83 19.61 5.34 4.16
N ALA A 84 19.03 5.10 2.99
CA ALA A 84 18.31 6.11 2.23
C ALA A 84 16.90 6.29 2.79
N THR A 85 16.43 7.53 2.87
CA THR A 85 15.02 7.85 3.07
C THR A 85 14.29 7.82 1.73
N PHE A 86 14.95 8.28 0.66
CA PHE A 86 14.40 8.31 -0.68
C PHE A 86 15.30 7.54 -1.65
N LEU A 87 14.75 6.54 -2.31
CA LEU A 87 15.38 5.90 -3.46
C LEU A 87 14.82 6.55 -4.73
N VAL A 88 15.70 6.96 -5.64
CA VAL A 88 15.34 7.59 -6.91
C VAL A 88 15.71 6.65 -8.04
N TRP A 89 14.71 6.24 -8.81
CA TRP A 89 14.83 5.26 -9.89
C TRP A 89 15.01 5.93 -11.26
N ASP A 90 14.38 7.10 -11.42
CA ASP A 90 14.54 8.00 -12.55
C ASP A 90 15.00 9.36 -12.01
N GLN A 91 16.25 9.74 -12.27
CA GLN A 91 16.83 10.92 -11.65
C GLN A 91 16.15 12.22 -12.07
N GLN A 92 15.74 12.33 -13.34
CA GLN A 92 15.10 13.55 -13.83
C GLN A 92 13.72 13.70 -13.19
N ARG A 93 12.84 12.72 -13.39
CA ARG A 93 11.46 12.77 -12.88
C ARG A 93 11.42 12.69 -11.35
N GLY A 94 12.37 11.97 -10.74
CA GLY A 94 12.52 11.92 -9.29
C GLY A 94 12.88 13.28 -8.69
N SER A 95 13.75 14.07 -9.33
CA SER A 95 14.05 15.43 -8.86
C SER A 95 12.84 16.37 -8.93
N GLU A 96 12.00 16.22 -9.96
CA GLU A 96 10.75 16.98 -10.11
C GLU A 96 9.75 16.64 -8.99
N ILE A 97 9.66 15.36 -8.61
CA ILE A 97 8.82 14.88 -7.49
C ILE A 97 9.38 15.33 -6.14
N LEU A 98 10.68 15.17 -5.90
CA LEU A 98 11.28 15.47 -4.60
C LEU A 98 11.34 16.97 -4.31
N GLY A 99 11.46 17.82 -5.34
CA GLY A 99 11.72 19.24 -5.16
C GLY A 99 13.11 19.50 -4.56
N SER A 100 13.37 20.70 -4.04
CA SER A 100 14.70 21.07 -3.52
C SER A 100 15.01 20.54 -2.12
N ASP A 101 13.99 20.28 -1.30
CA ASP A 101 14.14 19.88 0.11
C ASP A 101 13.05 18.87 0.53
N PRO A 102 13.15 17.60 0.10
CA PRO A 102 12.15 16.60 0.42
C PRO A 102 12.21 16.23 1.92
N VAL A 103 11.06 16.29 2.59
CA VAL A 103 10.93 16.00 4.03
C VAL A 103 10.20 14.69 4.25
N TYR A 104 10.62 13.94 5.27
CA TYR A 104 9.94 12.76 5.79
C TYR A 104 10.07 12.77 7.32
N ASP A 105 8.93 12.80 8.01
CA ASP A 105 8.86 12.85 9.48
C ASP A 105 7.94 11.73 9.98
N ILE A 106 8.35 11.02 11.03
CA ILE A 106 7.41 10.26 11.86
C ILE A 106 6.67 11.27 12.74
N MET A 107 5.35 11.39 12.53
CA MET A 107 4.52 12.36 13.23
C MET A 107 3.97 11.81 14.53
N PHE A 108 3.53 10.55 14.53
CA PHE A 108 2.94 9.89 15.69
C PHE A 108 3.35 8.42 15.77
N THR A 109 3.56 7.93 16.99
CA THR A 109 3.57 6.50 17.28
C THR A 109 2.14 6.04 17.60
N VAL A 110 1.70 4.96 16.96
CA VAL A 110 0.40 4.34 17.18
C VAL A 110 0.58 2.86 17.54
N SER A 111 -0.51 2.12 17.76
CA SER A 111 -0.41 0.68 18.02
C SER A 111 0.25 -0.06 16.85
N THR A 112 0.75 -1.27 17.07
CA THR A 112 1.32 -2.11 16.01
C THR A 112 0.25 -2.77 15.14
N GLY A 113 -1.04 -2.48 15.36
CA GLY A 113 -2.14 -2.91 14.51
C GLY A 113 -2.09 -2.25 13.13
N GLY A 114 -2.79 -2.84 12.16
CA GLY A 114 -2.94 -2.25 10.83
C GLY A 114 -3.78 -0.98 10.89
N HIS A 115 -3.22 0.14 10.45
CA HIS A 115 -3.93 1.41 10.33
C HIS A 115 -4.25 1.69 8.86
N GLU A 116 -5.50 2.05 8.60
CA GLU A 116 -6.09 2.11 7.26
C GLU A 116 -7.07 3.29 7.13
N ALA A 117 -7.76 3.36 5.99
CA ALA A 117 -8.78 4.35 5.67
C ALA A 117 -8.36 5.82 5.85
N PRO A 118 -7.12 6.23 5.48
CA PRO A 118 -6.73 7.62 5.60
C PRO A 118 -7.53 8.49 4.63
N VAL A 119 -8.12 9.56 5.13
CA VAL A 119 -8.88 10.55 4.36
C VAL A 119 -8.65 11.95 4.90
N TYR A 120 -8.38 12.91 4.01
CA TYR A 120 -8.30 14.31 4.36
C TYR A 120 -9.67 14.97 4.22
N VAL A 121 -10.07 15.73 5.25
CA VAL A 121 -11.34 16.43 5.36
C VAL A 121 -11.05 17.94 5.34
N PRO A 122 -11.27 18.63 4.20
CA PRO A 122 -10.89 20.04 4.05
C PRO A 122 -11.75 20.96 4.93
N ASP A 123 -12.99 20.57 5.23
CA ASP A 123 -13.93 21.37 6.03
C ASP A 123 -13.49 21.58 7.48
N THR A 124 -12.75 20.62 8.03
CA THR A 124 -12.24 20.63 9.41
C THR A 124 -10.71 20.66 9.45
N ASN A 125 -10.05 20.62 8.28
CA ASN A 125 -8.60 20.52 8.13
C ASN A 125 -8.00 19.34 8.93
N GLU A 126 -8.61 18.17 8.77
CA GLU A 126 -8.28 16.96 9.53
C GLU A 126 -7.91 15.79 8.62
N VAL A 127 -7.01 14.92 9.07
CA VAL A 127 -6.80 13.59 8.49
C VAL A 127 -7.42 12.54 9.40
N TRP A 128 -8.41 11.84 8.90
CA TRP A 128 -9.08 10.73 9.59
C TRP A 128 -8.49 9.41 9.12
N PHE A 129 -8.39 8.43 10.01
CA PHE A 129 -7.96 7.06 9.69
C PHE A 129 -8.48 6.08 10.75
N SER A 130 -8.37 4.79 10.48
CA SER A 130 -8.93 3.71 11.31
C SER A 130 -7.87 2.70 11.69
N GLU A 131 -8.16 1.87 12.69
CA GLU A 131 -7.36 0.72 13.08
C GLU A 131 -8.17 -0.56 12.83
N LEU A 132 -7.56 -1.57 12.20
CA LEU A 132 -8.17 -2.84 11.83
C LEU A 132 -8.09 -3.85 12.98
N GLY A 133 -8.55 -3.44 14.17
CA GLY A 133 -8.51 -4.27 15.38
C GLY A 133 -9.83 -5.00 15.66
N THR A 134 -9.75 -6.18 16.29
CA THR A 134 -10.94 -6.89 16.78
C THR A 134 -11.69 -6.05 17.80
N GLY A 135 -12.96 -5.75 17.53
CA GLY A 135 -13.80 -4.89 18.36
C GLY A 135 -13.48 -3.39 18.28
N GLU A 136 -12.62 -2.95 17.35
CA GLU A 136 -12.26 -1.54 17.23
C GLU A 136 -13.36 -0.74 16.52
N LEU A 137 -13.98 0.18 17.25
CA LEU A 137 -15.08 1.02 16.77
C LEU A 137 -14.67 2.48 16.56
N HIS A 138 -13.54 2.90 17.11
CA HIS A 138 -13.11 4.28 17.07
C HIS A 138 -12.29 4.59 15.81
N GLN A 139 -12.39 5.83 15.36
CA GLN A 139 -11.54 6.39 14.33
C GLN A 139 -10.53 7.33 14.99
N LYS A 140 -9.35 7.45 14.39
CA LYS A 140 -8.32 8.39 14.82
C LYS A 140 -8.36 9.62 13.90
N VAL A 141 -8.12 10.79 14.47
CA VAL A 141 -8.19 12.08 13.78
C VAL A 141 -6.97 12.92 14.11
N ILE A 142 -6.27 13.36 13.07
CA ILE A 142 -5.17 14.30 13.14
C ILE A 142 -5.71 15.66 12.74
N SER A 143 -5.80 16.59 13.69
CA SER A 143 -6.03 18.00 13.37
C SER A 143 -4.75 18.61 12.80
N LEU A 144 -4.86 19.29 11.67
CA LEU A 144 -3.76 20.03 11.03
C LEU A 144 -3.82 21.54 11.33
N ASP A 145 -4.70 21.96 12.25
CA ASP A 145 -4.77 23.34 12.70
C ASP A 145 -3.76 23.62 13.82
N GLY A 146 -3.33 24.88 13.91
CA GLY A 146 -2.33 25.33 14.87
C GLY A 146 -0.88 25.16 14.39
N ASP A 147 0.07 25.29 15.32
CA ASP A 147 1.51 25.26 15.00
C ASP A 147 2.04 23.82 14.79
N SER A 148 1.32 22.81 15.27
CA SER A 148 1.73 21.41 15.18
C SER A 148 0.53 20.47 15.14
N PRO A 149 0.55 19.42 14.29
CA PRO A 149 -0.55 18.46 14.22
C PRO A 149 -0.80 17.74 15.54
N THR A 150 -2.06 17.47 15.86
CA THR A 150 -2.46 16.75 17.08
C THR A 150 -3.33 15.55 16.77
N LEU A 151 -3.05 14.41 17.40
CA LEU A 151 -3.80 13.16 17.26
C LEU A 151 -4.85 13.01 18.36
N SER A 152 -6.07 12.65 17.97
CA SER A 152 -7.19 12.36 18.86
C SER A 152 -7.98 11.15 18.37
N THR A 153 -8.95 10.70 19.17
CA THR A 153 -9.83 9.58 18.85
C THR A 153 -11.28 10.05 18.90
N ILE A 154 -12.09 9.58 17.95
CA ILE A 154 -13.52 9.87 17.86
C ILE A 154 -14.32 8.58 17.70
N LEU A 155 -15.59 8.65 18.07
CA LEU A 155 -16.58 7.60 17.82
C LEU A 155 -17.69 8.20 16.96
N THR A 156 -18.03 7.52 15.88
CA THR A 156 -19.17 7.85 15.03
C THR A 156 -20.49 7.40 15.67
N ASP A 157 -21.61 7.99 15.25
CA ASP A 157 -22.94 7.66 15.77
C ASP A 157 -23.94 7.42 14.62
N PRO A 158 -24.34 6.17 14.34
CA PRO A 158 -23.86 4.94 14.98
C PRO A 158 -22.36 4.62 14.77
N PRO A 159 -21.72 3.79 15.61
CA PRO A 159 -20.34 3.38 15.39
C PRO A 159 -20.17 2.48 14.14
N MET A 160 -18.99 2.56 13.53
CA MET A 160 -18.57 1.66 12.44
C MET A 160 -17.46 0.73 12.94
N TYR A 161 -17.48 -0.53 12.50
CA TYR A 161 -16.51 -1.53 12.94
C TYR A 161 -15.36 -1.70 11.93
N ALA A 162 -14.14 -1.37 12.35
CA ALA A 162 -12.91 -1.53 11.55
C ALA A 162 -13.03 -1.03 10.09
N PRO A 163 -13.31 0.27 9.84
CA PRO A 163 -13.26 0.82 8.49
C PRO A 163 -11.89 0.62 7.85
N SER A 164 -11.86 0.23 6.58
CA SER A 164 -10.66 -0.19 5.86
C SER A 164 -10.24 0.76 4.73
N GLY A 165 -11.15 1.59 4.22
CA GLY A 165 -10.86 2.57 3.18
C GLY A 165 -11.76 3.79 3.31
N ALA A 166 -11.36 4.91 2.70
CA ALA A 166 -12.13 6.13 2.79
C ALA A 166 -11.90 7.11 1.63
N ARG A 167 -12.93 7.91 1.32
CA ARG A 167 -12.87 9.07 0.42
C ARG A 167 -13.73 10.21 0.94
N TYR A 168 -13.27 11.45 0.76
CA TYR A 168 -14.08 12.62 1.01
C TYR A 168 -14.75 13.09 -0.29
N ARG A 169 -16.04 13.41 -0.23
CA ARG A 169 -16.76 14.05 -1.34
C ARG A 169 -17.97 14.82 -0.84
N ASN A 170 -18.18 16.03 -1.36
CA ASN A 170 -19.39 16.84 -1.12
C ASN A 170 -19.73 17.00 0.38
N GLY A 171 -18.74 17.31 1.23
CA GLY A 171 -18.99 17.53 2.67
C GLY A 171 -19.11 16.27 3.52
N LYS A 172 -18.97 15.08 2.92
CA LYS A 172 -19.06 13.79 3.62
C LYS A 172 -17.79 12.98 3.46
N ILE A 173 -17.51 12.14 4.45
CA ILE A 173 -16.58 11.03 4.33
C ILE A 173 -17.38 9.79 3.94
N TYR A 174 -16.95 9.05 2.93
CA TYR A 174 -17.43 7.71 2.63
C TYR A 174 -16.36 6.72 3.10
N PHE A 175 -16.77 5.76 3.92
CA PHE A 175 -15.92 4.68 4.41
C PHE A 175 -16.35 3.37 3.77
N SER A 176 -15.38 2.57 3.35
CA SER A 176 -15.54 1.14 3.17
C SER A 176 -15.28 0.46 4.50
N VAL A 177 -16.27 -0.27 4.99
CA VAL A 177 -16.31 -0.89 6.32
C VAL A 177 -16.18 -2.39 6.18
N GLY A 178 -15.15 -2.94 6.82
CA GLY A 178 -14.81 -4.36 6.74
C GLY A 178 -15.34 -5.20 7.89
N GLY A 179 -15.52 -4.60 9.07
CA GLY A 179 -15.89 -5.32 10.28
C GLY A 179 -17.33 -5.85 10.25
N GLY A 180 -17.50 -7.10 10.67
CA GLY A 180 -18.79 -7.78 10.68
C GLY A 180 -18.99 -8.62 11.94
N ASN A 181 -19.87 -8.21 12.85
CA ASN A 181 -20.15 -9.00 14.05
C ASN A 181 -21.54 -8.70 14.61
N SER A 182 -22.43 -9.69 14.57
CA SER A 182 -23.81 -9.56 15.08
C SER A 182 -23.94 -9.64 16.59
N THR A 183 -22.87 -10.04 17.30
CA THR A 183 -22.89 -10.22 18.77
C THR A 183 -21.96 -9.25 19.50
N LEU A 184 -21.30 -8.33 18.78
CA LEU A 184 -20.48 -7.29 19.40
C LEU A 184 -21.39 -6.30 20.13
N GLU A 185 -20.93 -5.81 21.29
CA GLU A 185 -21.69 -4.81 22.06
C GLU A 185 -21.91 -3.53 21.23
N GLY A 186 -23.08 -2.92 21.38
CA GLY A 186 -23.45 -1.70 20.65
C GLY A 186 -24.22 -1.92 19.35
N GLY A 187 -24.28 -3.16 18.83
CA GLY A 187 -25.20 -3.52 17.75
C GLY A 187 -24.66 -4.58 16.80
N PRO A 188 -25.50 -5.07 15.88
CA PRO A 188 -24.98 -5.84 14.76
C PRO A 188 -24.20 -4.91 13.83
N TYR A 189 -22.93 -5.21 13.60
CA TYR A 189 -22.10 -4.51 12.62
C TYR A 189 -22.02 -5.32 11.34
N HIS A 190 -22.16 -4.64 10.21
CA HIS A 190 -22.14 -5.25 8.89
C HIS A 190 -21.10 -4.58 7.99
N PRO A 191 -20.36 -5.35 7.19
CA PRO A 191 -19.53 -4.79 6.13
C PRO A 191 -20.37 -4.02 5.11
N GLY A 192 -19.77 -3.00 4.49
CA GLY A 192 -20.47 -2.18 3.49
C GLY A 192 -19.86 -0.81 3.32
N ILE A 193 -20.58 0.06 2.61
CA ILE A 193 -20.23 1.47 2.46
C ILE A 193 -21.07 2.30 3.43
N TYR A 194 -20.40 3.19 4.14
CA TYR A 194 -21.00 4.09 5.11
C TYR A 194 -20.64 5.53 4.75
N SER A 195 -21.55 6.48 4.91
CA SER A 195 -21.21 7.91 4.88
C SER A 195 -21.17 8.48 6.29
N VAL A 196 -20.32 9.48 6.52
CA VAL A 196 -20.16 10.19 7.79
C VAL A 196 -20.13 11.69 7.52
N ASP A 197 -20.94 12.44 8.26
CA ASP A 197 -20.77 13.88 8.38
C ASP A 197 -19.62 14.16 9.36
N PRO A 198 -18.49 14.75 8.93
CA PRO A 198 -17.32 14.93 9.78
C PRO A 198 -17.56 15.90 10.96
N LYS A 199 -18.53 16.80 10.87
CA LYS A 199 -18.84 17.80 11.90
C LYS A 199 -19.75 17.22 12.98
N THR A 200 -20.78 16.48 12.57
CA THR A 200 -21.77 15.91 13.50
C THR A 200 -21.42 14.49 13.92
N ARG A 201 -20.50 13.82 13.21
CA ARG A 201 -20.08 12.42 13.37
C ARG A 201 -21.20 11.41 13.15
N LYS A 202 -22.31 11.86 12.55
CA LYS A 202 -23.43 10.99 12.20
C LYS A 202 -23.02 10.10 11.04
N SER A 203 -23.13 8.79 11.25
CA SER A 203 -22.87 7.79 10.21
C SER A 203 -24.19 7.29 9.61
N THR A 204 -24.15 6.80 8.38
CA THR A 204 -25.30 6.20 7.68
C THR A 204 -24.80 5.07 6.79
N ILE A 205 -25.50 3.94 6.81
CA ILE A 205 -25.23 2.84 5.88
C ILE A 205 -25.76 3.23 4.50
N GLU A 206 -24.90 3.24 3.50
CA GLU A 206 -25.25 3.51 2.11
C GLU A 206 -25.58 2.19 1.38
N VAL A 207 -24.75 1.15 1.56
CA VAL A 207 -24.99 -0.18 1.00
C VAL A 207 -24.25 -1.24 1.83
N ASN A 208 -24.85 -2.41 2.05
CA ASN A 208 -24.29 -3.46 2.92
C ASN A 208 -24.49 -4.90 2.42
N ASN A 209 -25.02 -5.08 1.22
CA ASN A 209 -25.26 -6.40 0.65
C ASN A 209 -25.25 -6.39 -0.89
N TYR A 210 -25.03 -7.57 -1.46
CA TYR A 210 -25.26 -7.87 -2.87
C TYR A 210 -26.32 -8.98 -2.98
N PHE A 211 -27.53 -8.62 -3.41
CA PHE A 211 -28.70 -9.53 -3.47
C PHE A 211 -28.97 -10.31 -2.16
N GLY A 212 -28.77 -9.65 -1.01
CA GLY A 212 -28.98 -10.24 0.32
C GLY A 212 -27.78 -10.99 0.90
N TRP A 213 -26.69 -11.16 0.14
CA TRP A 213 -25.42 -11.65 0.67
C TRP A 213 -24.61 -10.49 1.23
N TYR A 214 -24.00 -10.66 2.41
CA TYR A 214 -23.06 -9.67 2.92
C TYR A 214 -21.84 -9.59 2.01
N PHE A 215 -21.30 -8.37 1.90
CA PHE A 215 -19.92 -8.21 1.45
C PHE A 215 -18.97 -8.92 2.41
N ASN A 216 -17.87 -9.42 1.88
CA ASN A 216 -16.86 -10.13 2.66
C ASN A 216 -16.08 -9.17 3.56
N GLN A 217 -15.65 -8.05 2.96
CA GLN A 217 -14.99 -6.91 3.55
C GLN A 217 -14.98 -5.80 2.50
N ALA A 218 -15.86 -4.80 2.59
CA ALA A 218 -15.65 -3.60 1.80
C ALA A 218 -14.31 -2.97 2.26
N ASN A 219 -13.27 -3.08 1.42
CA ASN A 219 -11.88 -2.89 1.83
C ASN A 219 -11.40 -1.47 1.49
N ASP A 220 -10.95 -1.17 0.27
CA ASP A 220 -10.68 0.20 -0.19
C ASP A 220 -11.71 0.63 -1.25
N MET A 221 -11.76 1.93 -1.53
CA MET A 221 -12.71 2.49 -2.49
C MET A 221 -12.14 3.70 -3.22
N ASP A 222 -12.75 4.04 -4.36
CA ASP A 222 -12.69 5.37 -4.93
C ASP A 222 -14.05 5.81 -5.48
N ILE A 223 -14.24 7.11 -5.69
CA ILE A 223 -15.52 7.66 -6.17
C ILE A 223 -15.31 8.29 -7.54
N ASP A 224 -16.06 7.82 -8.54
CA ASP A 224 -15.93 8.33 -9.90
C ASP A 224 -16.53 9.73 -10.07
N GLN A 225 -16.30 10.36 -11.22
CA GLN A 225 -16.81 11.70 -11.52
C GLN A 225 -18.35 11.85 -11.41
N HIS A 226 -19.12 10.75 -11.45
CA HIS A 226 -20.57 10.74 -11.32
C HIS A 226 -21.04 10.45 -9.88
N GLY A 227 -20.13 10.32 -8.93
CA GLY A 227 -20.47 10.04 -7.53
C GLY A 227 -20.73 8.56 -7.23
N ARG A 228 -20.48 7.66 -8.19
CA ARG A 228 -20.61 6.21 -7.98
C ARG A 228 -19.38 5.69 -7.25
N ILE A 229 -19.59 4.78 -6.32
CA ILE A 229 -18.56 4.29 -5.40
C ILE A 229 -18.06 2.94 -5.90
N TRP A 230 -16.78 2.86 -6.21
CA TRP A 230 -16.10 1.65 -6.67
C TRP A 230 -15.26 1.10 -5.53
N PHE A 231 -15.47 -0.14 -5.11
CA PHE A 231 -14.82 -0.71 -3.93
C PHE A 231 -14.42 -2.16 -4.11
N SER A 232 -13.33 -2.55 -3.45
CA SER A 232 -12.84 -3.92 -3.39
C SER A 232 -13.50 -4.69 -2.26
N ASP A 233 -13.70 -6.00 -2.46
CA ASP A 233 -14.34 -6.90 -1.50
C ASP A 233 -13.55 -8.21 -1.28
N PRO A 234 -12.33 -8.16 -0.71
CA PRO A 234 -11.53 -9.34 -0.39
C PRO A 234 -12.03 -10.07 0.86
N PHE A 235 -11.32 -11.13 1.27
CA PHE A 235 -11.68 -11.96 2.43
C PHE A 235 -10.98 -11.58 3.74
N LEU A 236 -10.22 -10.47 3.82
CA LEU A 236 -9.24 -10.25 4.89
C LEU A 236 -9.86 -10.05 6.27
N ALA A 237 -11.05 -9.47 6.36
CA ALA A 237 -11.70 -9.22 7.64
C ALA A 237 -11.87 -10.53 8.45
N ARG A 238 -12.07 -11.65 7.76
CA ARG A 238 -12.13 -12.97 8.38
C ARG A 238 -10.74 -13.46 8.83
N ASN A 239 -9.67 -13.22 8.06
CA ASN A 239 -8.29 -13.53 8.47
C ASN A 239 -7.82 -12.70 9.67
N PHE A 240 -8.28 -11.45 9.77
CA PHE A 240 -7.96 -10.54 10.87
C PHE A 240 -8.81 -10.78 12.13
N GLY A 241 -9.85 -11.62 12.04
CA GLY A 241 -10.82 -11.80 13.12
C GLY A 241 -11.75 -10.59 13.32
N THR A 242 -11.76 -9.64 12.38
CA THR A 242 -12.66 -8.49 12.38
C THR A 242 -14.04 -8.82 11.79
N SER A 243 -14.20 -9.98 11.16
CA SER A 243 -15.52 -10.51 10.77
C SER A 243 -15.79 -11.91 11.31
N THR A 244 -16.91 -12.07 12.01
CA THR A 244 -17.40 -13.38 12.50
C THR A 244 -18.25 -14.10 11.45
N VAL A 245 -18.62 -13.43 10.36
CA VAL A 245 -19.32 -14.03 9.23
C VAL A 245 -18.30 -14.60 8.24
N ALA A 246 -18.55 -15.82 7.75
CA ALA A 246 -17.72 -16.41 6.71
C ALA A 246 -18.02 -15.74 5.36
N PRO A 247 -17.05 -15.63 4.44
CA PRO A 247 -17.29 -15.11 3.10
C PRO A 247 -18.49 -15.75 2.40
N GLN A 248 -19.31 -14.93 1.75
CA GLN A 248 -20.58 -15.37 1.12
C GLN A 248 -20.58 -15.17 -0.40
N VAL A 249 -19.75 -14.28 -0.89
CA VAL A 249 -19.60 -13.95 -2.32
C VAL A 249 -18.15 -14.09 -2.73
N GLN A 250 -17.87 -14.23 -4.02
CA GLN A 250 -16.50 -14.23 -4.53
C GLN A 250 -15.83 -12.87 -4.29
N ALA A 251 -14.54 -12.89 -3.98
CA ALA A 251 -13.73 -11.68 -3.92
C ALA A 251 -13.80 -10.95 -5.27
N SER A 252 -14.31 -9.73 -5.26
CA SER A 252 -14.64 -8.97 -6.46
C SER A 252 -14.42 -7.47 -6.24
N VAL A 253 -14.46 -6.71 -7.32
CA VAL A 253 -14.61 -5.26 -7.28
C VAL A 253 -16.04 -4.92 -7.69
N TYR A 254 -16.68 -4.09 -6.88
CA TYR A 254 -18.06 -3.66 -7.05
C TYR A 254 -18.12 -2.17 -7.38
N ARG A 255 -19.20 -1.77 -8.06
CA ARG A 255 -19.65 -0.39 -8.20
C ARG A 255 -21.03 -0.26 -7.58
N TYR A 256 -21.20 0.68 -6.66
CA TYR A 256 -22.48 1.12 -6.11
C TYR A 256 -22.84 2.50 -6.67
N ASP A 257 -24.07 2.64 -7.15
CA ASP A 257 -24.64 3.91 -7.59
C ASP A 257 -25.64 4.42 -6.55
N PRO A 258 -25.31 5.48 -5.79
CA PRO A 258 -26.20 6.04 -4.77
C PRO A 258 -27.51 6.63 -5.32
N GLU A 259 -27.56 7.01 -6.60
CA GLU A 259 -28.78 7.59 -7.19
C GLU A 259 -29.81 6.51 -7.54
N THR A 260 -29.34 5.37 -8.06
CA THR A 260 -30.22 4.28 -8.52
C THR A 260 -30.33 3.12 -7.53
N GLY A 261 -29.38 3.01 -6.59
CA GLY A 261 -29.23 1.87 -5.70
C GLY A 261 -28.59 0.64 -6.34
N GLU A 262 -28.15 0.73 -7.60
CA GLU A 262 -27.56 -0.41 -8.31
C GLU A 262 -26.20 -0.78 -7.73
N VAL A 263 -26.02 -2.07 -7.43
CA VAL A 263 -24.70 -2.67 -7.13
C VAL A 263 -24.34 -3.61 -8.26
N LYS A 264 -23.16 -3.44 -8.84
CA LYS A 264 -22.67 -4.22 -9.97
C LYS A 264 -21.26 -4.72 -9.74
N VAL A 265 -20.98 -5.99 -10.07
CA VAL A 265 -19.62 -6.52 -10.18
C VAL A 265 -18.96 -5.94 -11.44
N VAL A 266 -17.81 -5.30 -11.29
CA VAL A 266 -17.06 -4.67 -12.38
C VAL A 266 -15.75 -5.38 -12.72
N ASP A 267 -15.22 -6.19 -11.79
CA ASP A 267 -14.16 -7.18 -12.01
C ASP A 267 -14.26 -8.31 -10.96
N ASP A 268 -14.03 -9.55 -11.39
CA ASP A 268 -13.98 -10.75 -10.54
C ASP A 268 -12.69 -11.56 -10.78
N THR A 269 -11.67 -10.94 -11.39
CA THR A 269 -10.48 -11.63 -11.90
C THR A 269 -9.26 -11.50 -10.97
N LEU A 270 -9.29 -10.56 -10.02
CA LEU A 270 -8.31 -10.44 -8.95
C LEU A 270 -8.55 -11.51 -7.87
N HIS A 271 -7.47 -11.96 -7.22
CA HIS A 271 -7.59 -12.96 -6.15
C HIS A 271 -7.90 -12.30 -4.81
N CYS A 272 -7.17 -11.23 -4.50
CA CYS A 272 -7.35 -10.44 -3.30
C CYS A 272 -7.34 -8.95 -3.66
N PRO A 273 -8.45 -8.41 -4.21
CA PRO A 273 -8.54 -7.00 -4.59
C PRO A 273 -8.42 -6.12 -3.34
N ASN A 274 -7.62 -5.07 -3.41
CA ASN A 274 -7.36 -4.20 -2.26
C ASN A 274 -7.46 -2.71 -2.65
N GLY A 275 -6.36 -1.97 -2.76
CA GLY A 275 -6.35 -0.54 -3.11
C GLY A 275 -7.05 -0.22 -4.43
N VAL A 276 -7.82 0.88 -4.44
CA VAL A 276 -8.63 1.34 -5.59
C VAL A 276 -8.36 2.83 -5.85
N ALA A 277 -8.01 3.22 -7.08
CA ALA A 277 -8.03 4.64 -7.46
C ALA A 277 -8.20 4.88 -8.97
N PHE A 278 -8.88 5.96 -9.32
CA PHE A 278 -8.99 6.43 -10.69
C PHE A 278 -7.79 7.29 -11.13
N SER A 279 -7.48 7.25 -12.43
CA SER A 279 -6.69 8.31 -13.07
C SER A 279 -7.44 9.66 -13.01
N PRO A 280 -6.75 10.80 -13.13
CA PRO A 280 -7.40 12.12 -13.05
C PRO A 280 -8.50 12.35 -14.10
N ASP A 281 -8.42 11.64 -15.23
CA ASP A 281 -9.42 11.70 -16.31
C ASP A 281 -10.50 10.60 -16.22
N TYR A 282 -10.49 9.79 -15.14
CA TYR A 282 -11.41 8.68 -14.86
C TYR A 282 -11.46 7.57 -15.92
N LYS A 283 -10.53 7.56 -16.88
CA LYS A 283 -10.49 6.53 -17.95
C LYS A 283 -9.74 5.28 -17.54
N THR A 284 -8.90 5.37 -16.53
CA THR A 284 -8.16 4.22 -15.98
C THR A 284 -8.54 4.01 -14.53
N LEU A 285 -8.84 2.78 -14.15
CA LEU A 285 -8.92 2.36 -12.76
C LEU A 285 -7.67 1.53 -12.43
N TYR A 286 -6.96 1.92 -11.37
CA TYR A 286 -5.87 1.16 -10.80
C TYR A 286 -6.37 0.34 -9.62
N LEU A 287 -6.00 -0.94 -9.60
CA LEU A 287 -6.38 -1.89 -8.55
C LEU A 287 -5.16 -2.69 -8.10
N THR A 288 -5.02 -2.91 -6.80
CA THR A 288 -3.98 -3.80 -6.26
C THR A 288 -4.51 -5.21 -5.98
N ASP A 289 -3.67 -6.22 -6.22
CA ASP A 289 -3.94 -7.62 -5.87
C ASP A 289 -2.89 -8.08 -4.86
N THR A 290 -3.33 -8.33 -3.63
CA THR A 290 -2.47 -8.63 -2.46
C THR A 290 -2.45 -10.12 -2.08
N ASP A 291 -2.76 -11.00 -3.03
CA ASP A 291 -2.79 -12.48 -2.87
C ASP A 291 -1.54 -13.06 -2.19
N ALA A 292 -0.38 -12.43 -2.36
CA ALA A 292 0.87 -12.85 -1.74
C ALA A 292 0.91 -12.66 -0.23
N GLY A 293 0.07 -11.80 0.35
CA GLY A 293 0.05 -11.51 1.78
C GLY A 293 -1.08 -12.20 2.54
N VAL A 294 -1.81 -13.12 1.91
CA VAL A 294 -3.11 -13.59 2.44
C VAL A 294 -3.30 -15.09 2.27
N THR A 295 -4.19 -15.67 3.08
CA THR A 295 -4.61 -17.06 2.93
C THR A 295 -6.06 -17.10 2.51
N MET A 296 -6.36 -17.66 1.34
CA MET A 296 -7.74 -17.84 0.88
C MET A 296 -8.52 -18.74 1.85
N ILE A 297 -9.76 -18.35 2.16
CA ILE A 297 -10.57 -18.99 3.21
C ILE A 297 -11.59 -19.93 2.58
N ASP A 298 -11.64 -21.17 3.06
CA ASP A 298 -12.81 -22.03 2.86
C ASP A 298 -13.91 -21.61 3.85
N PRO A 299 -15.11 -21.22 3.39
CA PRO A 299 -16.19 -20.76 4.27
C PRO A 299 -16.69 -21.83 5.26
N LYS A 300 -16.29 -23.10 5.09
CA LYS A 300 -16.58 -24.19 6.04
C LYS A 300 -15.65 -24.19 7.27
N VAL A 301 -14.55 -23.44 7.21
CA VAL A 301 -13.58 -23.39 8.31
C VAL A 301 -14.14 -22.55 9.47
N PRO A 302 -14.24 -23.13 10.69
CA PRO A 302 -14.64 -22.40 11.89
C PRO A 302 -13.74 -21.19 12.15
N LEU A 303 -14.29 -20.11 12.72
CA LEU A 303 -13.54 -18.85 12.93
C LEU A 303 -12.23 -19.05 13.70
N ASN A 304 -12.24 -19.90 14.73
CA ASN A 304 -11.07 -20.22 15.57
C ASN A 304 -10.01 -21.08 14.87
N GLU A 305 -10.30 -21.58 13.66
CA GLU A 305 -9.39 -22.37 12.83
C GLU A 305 -8.99 -21.63 11.55
N VAL A 306 -9.50 -20.41 11.33
CA VAL A 306 -9.11 -19.59 10.19
C VAL A 306 -7.60 -19.32 10.28
N PRO A 307 -6.82 -19.66 9.25
CA PRO A 307 -5.40 -19.38 9.25
C PRO A 307 -5.16 -17.89 9.28
N SER A 308 -4.16 -17.49 10.07
CA SER A 308 -3.60 -16.14 10.02
C SER A 308 -3.09 -15.84 8.61
N LEU A 309 -2.76 -14.57 8.36
CA LEU A 309 -2.11 -14.17 7.12
C LEU A 309 -0.84 -15.00 6.88
N GLN A 310 -0.64 -15.41 5.63
CA GLN A 310 0.55 -16.11 5.14
C GLN A 310 1.21 -15.30 4.05
N TYR A 311 2.53 -15.41 3.93
CA TYR A 311 3.28 -14.72 2.90
C TYR A 311 3.85 -15.70 1.88
N ASN A 312 3.54 -15.49 0.60
CA ASN A 312 4.11 -16.23 -0.50
C ASN A 312 4.48 -15.27 -1.64
N SER A 313 5.77 -14.94 -1.74
CA SER A 313 6.32 -14.02 -2.74
C SER A 313 6.15 -14.45 -4.21
N THR A 314 5.71 -15.70 -4.47
CA THR A 314 5.36 -16.20 -5.82
C THR A 314 3.90 -15.94 -6.22
N ASN A 315 3.04 -15.57 -5.28
CA ASN A 315 1.67 -15.14 -5.56
C ASN A 315 1.64 -13.67 -6.03
N ARG A 316 0.43 -13.15 -6.30
CA ARG A 316 0.24 -11.79 -6.83
C ARG A 316 0.53 -10.74 -5.75
N ARG A 317 1.32 -9.75 -6.12
CA ARG A 317 1.65 -8.55 -5.35
C ARG A 317 1.78 -7.40 -6.32
N THR A 318 0.69 -7.18 -7.05
CA THR A 318 0.71 -6.49 -8.34
C THR A 318 -0.32 -5.39 -8.39
N VAL A 319 0.07 -4.23 -8.90
CA VAL A 319 -0.84 -3.17 -9.33
C VAL A 319 -1.24 -3.44 -10.78
N TYR A 320 -2.54 -3.46 -11.03
CA TYR A 320 -3.14 -3.58 -12.35
C TYR A 320 -3.79 -2.26 -12.77
N ALA A 321 -3.74 -1.97 -14.07
CA ALA A 321 -4.54 -0.92 -14.68
C ALA A 321 -5.67 -1.55 -15.52
N PHE A 322 -6.81 -0.88 -15.53
CA PHE A 322 -7.99 -1.25 -16.31
C PHE A 322 -8.54 -0.03 -17.03
N ASP A 323 -9.03 -0.21 -18.24
CA ASP A 323 -9.76 0.83 -18.94
C ASP A 323 -11.22 0.81 -18.45
N VAL A 324 -11.74 1.99 -18.11
CA VAL A 324 -13.12 2.16 -17.66
C VAL A 324 -14.02 2.33 -18.88
N SER A 325 -15.10 1.55 -18.96
CA SER A 325 -16.12 1.74 -20.01
C SER A 325 -16.72 3.16 -19.96
N GLU A 326 -17.19 3.66 -21.11
CA GLU A 326 -17.75 5.02 -21.21
C GLU A 326 -18.92 5.27 -20.25
N ASP A 327 -19.77 4.27 -20.02
CA ASP A 327 -20.88 4.32 -19.06
C ASP A 327 -20.47 3.88 -17.64
N GLY A 328 -19.20 3.55 -17.44
CA GLY A 328 -18.64 3.03 -16.18
C GLY A 328 -19.30 1.73 -15.71
N SER A 329 -19.84 0.92 -16.62
CA SER A 329 -20.59 -0.28 -16.24
C SER A 329 -19.72 -1.55 -16.14
N TYR A 330 -18.49 -1.54 -16.66
CA TYR A 330 -17.50 -2.63 -16.53
C TYR A 330 -16.07 -2.14 -16.81
N LEU A 331 -15.08 -2.96 -16.44
CA LEU A 331 -13.66 -2.74 -16.71
C LEU A 331 -13.17 -3.56 -17.90
N LYS A 332 -12.15 -3.06 -18.62
CA LYS A 332 -11.56 -3.68 -19.81
C LYS A 332 -10.03 -3.66 -19.74
N ASN A 333 -9.39 -4.44 -20.61
CA ASN A 333 -7.95 -4.36 -20.88
C ASN A 333 -7.06 -4.41 -19.61
N ARG A 334 -7.37 -5.33 -18.70
CA ARG A 334 -6.55 -5.61 -17.51
C ARG A 334 -5.10 -5.81 -17.92
N ARG A 335 -4.20 -5.04 -17.31
CA ARG A 335 -2.76 -5.13 -17.55
C ARG A 335 -1.97 -4.94 -16.26
N PRO A 336 -1.00 -5.81 -15.93
CA PRO A 336 -0.10 -5.55 -14.82
C PRO A 336 0.80 -4.37 -15.17
N ILE A 337 0.94 -3.42 -14.24
CA ILE A 337 1.81 -2.25 -14.43
C ILE A 337 2.99 -2.25 -13.46
N TYR A 338 2.83 -2.83 -12.27
CA TYR A 338 3.87 -2.86 -11.25
C TYR A 338 3.73 -4.07 -10.34
N THR A 339 4.86 -4.65 -9.93
CA THR A 339 4.92 -5.68 -8.89
C THR A 339 5.72 -5.11 -7.73
N ALA A 340 5.12 -5.03 -6.54
CA ALA A 340 5.74 -4.41 -5.38
C ALA A 340 7.09 -5.05 -5.08
N LYS A 341 8.15 -4.26 -4.97
CA LYS A 341 9.50 -4.75 -4.65
C LYS A 341 9.58 -5.44 -3.29
N ASP A 342 8.72 -5.02 -2.36
CA ASP A 342 8.62 -5.50 -0.98
C ASP A 342 7.16 -5.85 -0.66
N PHE A 343 6.97 -6.94 0.06
CA PHE A 343 5.67 -7.43 0.54
C PHE A 343 4.56 -7.36 -0.53
N VAL A 344 3.52 -6.56 -0.33
CA VAL A 344 2.39 -6.37 -1.24
C VAL A 344 2.07 -4.89 -1.47
N PRO A 345 1.54 -4.51 -2.65
CA PRO A 345 0.99 -3.17 -2.87
C PRO A 345 -0.40 -3.11 -2.23
N ASP A 346 -0.55 -2.36 -1.14
CA ASP A 346 -1.78 -2.33 -0.34
C ASP A 346 -2.68 -1.16 -0.81
N GLY A 347 -2.87 -0.13 0.01
CA GLY A 347 -3.60 1.07 -0.33
C GLY A 347 -2.98 1.84 -1.51
N LEU A 348 -3.84 2.43 -2.34
CA LEU A 348 -3.45 3.10 -3.58
C LEU A 348 -4.10 4.50 -3.68
N LYS A 349 -3.33 5.47 -4.17
CA LYS A 349 -3.78 6.83 -4.50
C LYS A 349 -3.15 7.29 -5.82
N VAL A 350 -3.73 8.33 -6.41
CA VAL A 350 -3.22 8.95 -7.63
C VAL A 350 -3.04 10.45 -7.40
N ALA A 351 -1.86 10.98 -7.71
CA ALA A 351 -1.55 12.39 -7.63
C ALA A 351 -2.25 13.20 -8.74
N SER A 352 -2.29 14.52 -8.62
CA SER A 352 -2.91 15.43 -9.60
C SER A 352 -2.35 15.28 -11.02
N ASN A 353 -1.06 14.92 -11.14
CA ASN A 353 -0.37 14.69 -12.40
C ASN A 353 -0.53 13.26 -12.95
N GLY A 354 -1.29 12.40 -12.27
CA GLY A 354 -1.56 11.02 -12.67
C GLY A 354 -0.57 9.99 -12.15
N TYR A 355 0.47 10.37 -11.40
CA TYR A 355 1.38 9.40 -10.78
C TYR A 355 0.66 8.53 -9.74
N VAL A 356 0.94 7.24 -9.78
CA VAL A 356 0.32 6.23 -8.92
C VAL A 356 1.18 6.05 -7.68
N ILE A 357 0.55 6.04 -6.50
CA ILE A 357 1.21 5.98 -5.20
C ILE A 357 0.63 4.80 -4.45
N THR A 358 1.47 3.89 -3.97
CA THR A 358 1.02 2.70 -3.26
C THR A 358 1.91 2.38 -2.07
N GLY A 359 1.29 1.96 -0.96
CA GLY A 359 2.02 1.34 0.15
C GLY A 359 2.59 0.00 -0.30
N ALA A 360 3.87 -0.24 -0.08
CA ALA A 360 4.59 -1.41 -0.60
C ALA A 360 5.56 -1.95 0.45
N GLY A 361 5.01 -2.50 1.54
CA GLY A 361 5.80 -3.00 2.67
C GLY A 361 6.44 -1.87 3.46
N HIS A 362 7.78 -1.86 3.54
CA HIS A 362 8.55 -0.85 4.28
C HIS A 362 8.74 0.46 3.48
N GLY A 363 7.66 0.93 2.86
CA GLY A 363 7.69 2.20 2.16
C GLY A 363 6.49 2.47 1.29
N VAL A 364 6.54 3.60 0.62
CA VAL A 364 5.59 4.03 -0.40
C VAL A 364 6.32 4.16 -1.73
N ASP A 365 5.77 3.56 -2.78
CA ASP A 365 6.30 3.66 -4.14
C ASP A 365 5.48 4.65 -4.97
N ILE A 366 6.17 5.57 -5.65
CA ILE A 366 5.62 6.53 -6.60
C ILE A 366 6.00 6.07 -8.00
N LEU A 367 4.99 5.79 -8.81
CA LEU A 367 5.09 5.23 -10.14
C LEU A 367 4.54 6.24 -11.17
N ASP A 368 5.05 6.19 -12.40
CA ASP A 368 4.36 6.85 -13.52
C ASP A 368 3.05 6.12 -13.89
N THR A 369 2.29 6.70 -14.83
CA THR A 369 1.00 6.16 -15.29
C THR A 369 1.11 4.79 -15.97
N THR A 370 2.33 4.33 -16.28
CA THR A 370 2.60 3.01 -16.87
C THR A 370 3.15 2.01 -15.86
N GLY A 371 3.35 2.43 -14.60
CA GLY A 371 3.88 1.60 -13.51
C GLY A 371 5.41 1.61 -13.37
N THR A 372 6.12 2.47 -14.10
CA THR A 372 7.57 2.61 -13.92
C THR A 372 7.86 3.27 -12.58
N PRO A 373 8.66 2.68 -11.68
CA PRO A 373 9.00 3.32 -10.41
C PRO A 373 9.85 4.57 -10.64
N LEU A 374 9.53 5.64 -9.93
CA LEU A 374 10.23 6.94 -10.02
C LEU A 374 10.95 7.25 -8.71
N VAL A 375 10.23 7.15 -7.59
CA VAL A 375 10.73 7.41 -6.24
C VAL A 375 10.12 6.39 -5.27
N SER A 376 10.93 5.88 -4.34
CA SER A 376 10.43 5.15 -3.17
C SER A 376 10.74 5.95 -1.90
N ILE A 377 9.75 6.16 -1.05
CA ILE A 377 9.91 6.68 0.31
C ILE A 377 10.07 5.48 1.23
N GLN A 378 11.24 5.29 1.84
CA GLN A 378 11.49 4.17 2.74
C GLN A 378 11.06 4.52 4.16
N THR A 379 10.33 3.58 4.79
CA THR A 379 9.82 3.70 6.15
C THR A 379 10.42 2.61 7.03
N ASN A 380 10.46 2.83 8.35
CA ASN A 380 10.87 1.82 9.33
C ASN A 380 9.67 1.02 9.87
N PHE A 381 8.52 1.14 9.23
CA PHE A 381 7.26 0.47 9.55
C PHE A 381 6.57 0.05 8.25
N THR A 382 5.64 -0.90 8.32
CA THR A 382 4.82 -1.27 7.15
C THR A 382 3.87 -0.13 6.82
N ALA A 383 4.06 0.53 5.68
CA ALA A 383 3.16 1.53 5.14
C ALA A 383 1.99 0.83 4.44
N VAL A 384 0.78 1.07 4.94
CA VAL A 384 -0.43 0.37 4.50
C VAL A 384 -1.19 1.23 3.51
N ASN A 385 -1.50 2.48 3.86
CA ASN A 385 -2.22 3.38 2.95
C ASN A 385 -1.73 4.83 3.11
N THR A 386 -2.12 5.67 2.17
CA THR A 386 -1.70 7.07 2.12
C THR A 386 -2.85 8.00 1.78
N VAL A 387 -2.71 9.28 2.12
CA VAL A 387 -3.62 10.34 1.65
C VAL A 387 -2.87 11.66 1.51
N PHE A 388 -3.22 12.44 0.48
CA PHE A 388 -2.79 13.84 0.40
C PHE A 388 -3.64 14.70 1.33
N GLY A 389 -2.98 15.48 2.17
CA GLY A 389 -3.61 16.40 3.12
C GLY A 389 -2.95 17.77 3.14
N GLY A 390 -3.43 18.60 4.06
CA GLY A 390 -3.10 20.02 4.11
C GLY A 390 -3.90 20.83 3.09
N LYS A 391 -4.02 22.13 3.33
CA LYS A 391 -4.88 23.04 2.52
C LYS A 391 -4.48 23.09 1.05
N ASN A 392 -3.22 22.78 0.74
CA ASN A 392 -2.69 22.75 -0.63
C ASN A 392 -2.59 21.32 -1.20
N LEU A 393 -2.96 20.29 -0.43
CA LEU A 393 -2.84 18.88 -0.80
C LEU A 393 -1.41 18.46 -1.15
N ASP A 394 -0.41 19.09 -0.52
CA ASP A 394 1.03 18.90 -0.74
C ASP A 394 1.72 18.11 0.39
N GLU A 395 0.94 17.59 1.35
CA GLU A 395 1.44 16.72 2.40
C GLU A 395 0.95 15.28 2.18
N LEU A 396 1.85 14.35 1.93
CA LEU A 396 1.52 12.92 1.84
C LEU A 396 1.57 12.29 3.23
N TRP A 397 0.40 12.00 3.79
CA TRP A 397 0.26 11.28 5.05
C TRP A 397 0.29 9.78 4.80
N ILE A 398 1.04 9.05 5.63
CA ILE A 398 1.28 7.61 5.50
C ILE A 398 0.87 6.97 6.82
N VAL A 399 -0.07 6.03 6.77
CA VAL A 399 -0.54 5.26 7.93
C VAL A 399 -0.11 3.81 7.79
N GLY A 400 0.11 3.15 8.92
CA GLY A 400 0.51 1.76 8.92
C GLY A 400 0.77 1.20 10.31
N HIS A 401 1.64 0.19 10.38
CA HIS A 401 1.84 -0.58 11.61
C HIS A 401 2.79 0.15 12.57
N GLY A 402 2.28 0.74 13.65
CA GLY A 402 3.09 1.34 14.70
C GLY A 402 3.42 2.83 14.53
N ALA A 403 3.18 3.42 13.34
CA ALA A 403 3.47 4.82 13.10
C ALA A 403 2.53 5.48 12.09
N VAL A 404 2.42 6.80 12.22
CA VAL A 404 1.92 7.71 11.18
C VAL A 404 3.05 8.64 10.79
N ALA A 405 3.33 8.72 9.49
CA ALA A 405 4.37 9.58 8.93
C ALA A 405 3.77 10.62 8.00
N ARG A 406 4.55 11.67 7.72
CA ARG A 406 4.25 12.69 6.73
C ARG A 406 5.47 12.90 5.84
N ALA A 407 5.26 12.88 4.54
CA ALA A 407 6.24 13.32 3.56
C ALA A 407 5.78 14.64 2.92
N LYS A 408 6.71 15.59 2.74
CA LYS A 408 6.49 16.80 1.94
C LYS A 408 7.40 16.75 0.74
N LEU A 409 6.78 16.69 -0.43
CA LEU A 409 7.41 16.54 -1.74
C LEU A 409 6.86 17.65 -2.66
N ASN A 410 7.45 17.83 -3.83
CA ASN A 410 6.90 18.66 -4.89
C ASN A 410 5.87 17.89 -5.72
N LEU A 411 4.88 17.31 -5.03
CA LEU A 411 3.80 16.50 -5.59
C LEU A 411 2.50 16.81 -4.84
N THR A 412 1.41 17.00 -5.57
CA THR A 412 0.11 17.35 -4.99
C THR A 412 -0.95 16.29 -5.25
N GLY A 413 -1.89 16.18 -4.32
CA GLY A 413 -3.08 15.36 -4.47
C GLY A 413 -4.06 15.90 -5.50
N PRO A 414 -5.02 15.06 -5.93
CA PRO A 414 -6.07 15.47 -6.84
C PRO A 414 -6.98 16.51 -6.17
N ALA A 415 -7.62 17.36 -6.97
CA ALA A 415 -8.61 18.29 -6.44
C ALA A 415 -9.74 17.52 -5.72
N LEU A 416 -10.06 17.96 -4.51
CA LEU A 416 -11.19 17.41 -3.75
C LEU A 416 -12.51 17.86 -4.39
N GLN A 417 -13.48 16.95 -4.45
CA GLN A 417 -14.80 17.20 -5.05
C GLN A 417 -15.87 17.47 -4.00
#